data_AF-A0A953JGY9-F1
#
_entry.id   AF-A0A953JGY9-F1
#
_cell.length_a   1.000
_cell.length_b   1.000
_cell.length_c   1.000
_cell.angle_alpha   90.00
_cell.angle_beta   90.00
_cell.angle_gamma   90.00
#
_symmetry.space_group_name_H-M   'P 1'
#
loop_
_entity.id
_entity.type
_entity.pdbx_description
1 polymer ?
#
loop_
_entity_poly.entity_id
_entity_poly.type
_entity_poly.pdbx_seq_one_letter_code
_entity_poly.pdbx_strand_id
1 'polypeptide(L)'
;MTDDAGTMKALQQAYGSVDAIDLWTGGLAEKVVPGAFLGSTFQAIVADQFERLRDGDRLWYENQGFETRCRTSGIRASRTSSRATPTRMTCRMTSSSSPNGGPPGRNRSTQDCRN
;
A
#
# COMPACT_ATOMS: atom_id res chain seq x y z
N MET A 1 -25.05 -3.98 -11.19
CA MET A 1 -24.58 -3.28 -9.98
C MET A 1 -24.11 -4.30 -8.95
N THR A 2 -25.01 -4.98 -8.23
CA THR A 2 -24.68 -6.14 -7.37
C THR A 2 -25.19 -7.45 -7.99
N ASP A 3 -24.77 -8.62 -7.53
CA ASP A 3 -25.37 -9.93 -7.82
C ASP A 3 -26.16 -10.51 -6.63
N ASP A 4 -26.16 -9.85 -5.48
CA ASP A 4 -26.92 -10.26 -4.31
C ASP A 4 -28.35 -9.71 -4.31
N ALA A 5 -29.33 -10.61 -4.35
CA ALA A 5 -30.75 -10.27 -4.37
C ALA A 5 -31.21 -9.59 -3.06
N GLY A 6 -30.58 -9.91 -1.93
CA GLY A 6 -30.90 -9.28 -0.64
C GLY A 6 -30.59 -7.79 -0.65
N THR A 7 -29.40 -7.44 -1.13
CA THR A 7 -28.90 -6.07 -1.27
C THR A 7 -29.75 -5.26 -2.25
N MET A 8 -30.13 -5.82 -3.40
CA MET A 8 -31.02 -5.13 -4.35
C MET A 8 -32.37 -4.77 -3.71
N LYS A 9 -32.97 -5.72 -2.98
CA LYS A 9 -34.25 -5.51 -2.30
C LYS A 9 -34.14 -4.45 -1.21
N ALA A 10 -33.06 -4.47 -0.42
CA ALA A 10 -32.82 -3.49 0.62
C ALA A 10 -32.66 -2.07 0.03
N LEU A 11 -31.89 -1.93 -1.05
CA LEU A 11 -31.72 -0.64 -1.74
C LEU A 11 -33.04 -0.13 -2.33
N GLN A 12 -33.82 -1.00 -2.96
CA GLN A 12 -35.14 -0.66 -3.49
C GLN A 12 -36.10 -0.18 -2.39
N GLN A 13 -36.06 -0.80 -1.20
CA GLN A 13 -36.89 -0.40 -0.05
C GLN A 13 -36.44 0.93 0.56
N ALA A 14 -35.13 1.18 0.63
CA ALA A 14 -34.58 2.37 1.25
C ALA A 14 -34.69 3.62 0.36
N TYR A 15 -34.42 3.50 -0.94
CA TYR A 15 -34.30 4.66 -1.84
C TYR A 15 -35.45 4.79 -2.85
N GLY A 16 -36.18 3.71 -3.15
CA GLY A 16 -37.32 3.71 -4.09
C GLY A 16 -36.95 3.87 -5.57
N SER A 17 -35.90 4.61 -5.89
CA SER A 17 -35.35 4.79 -7.23
C SER A 17 -33.83 4.66 -7.22
N VAL A 18 -33.26 4.20 -8.34
CA VAL A 18 -31.80 4.11 -8.53
C VAL A 18 -31.16 5.50 -8.53
N ASP A 19 -31.84 6.52 -9.06
CA ASP A 19 -31.32 7.90 -9.13
C ASP A 19 -31.22 8.58 -7.76
N ALA A 20 -31.86 8.01 -6.73
CA ALA A 20 -31.82 8.50 -5.36
C ALA A 20 -30.68 7.87 -4.54
N ILE A 21 -29.99 6.85 -5.07
CA ILE A 21 -28.90 6.16 -4.37
C ILE A 21 -27.68 7.08 -4.32
N ASP A 22 -27.16 7.31 -3.12
CA ASP A 22 -25.94 8.09 -2.95
C ASP A 22 -24.70 7.33 -3.44
N LEU A 23 -23.67 8.07 -3.83
CA LEU A 23 -22.44 7.50 -4.38
C LEU A 23 -21.77 6.47 -3.44
N TRP A 24 -21.80 6.71 -2.13
CA TRP A 24 -21.11 5.85 -1.17
C TRP A 24 -21.79 4.48 -1.09
N THR A 25 -23.09 4.49 -0.86
CA THR A 25 -23.93 3.30 -0.78
C THR A 25 -23.96 2.55 -2.12
N GLY A 26 -24.10 3.28 -3.24
CA GLY A 26 -24.10 2.72 -4.57
C GLY A 26 -22.79 2.03 -4.92
N GLY A 27 -21.66 2.70 -4.70
CA GLY A 27 -20.36 2.12 -5.04
C GLY A 27 -19.91 0.97 -4.14
N LEU A 28 -20.32 0.95 -2.87
CA LEU A 28 -20.08 -0.21 -1.98
C LEU A 28 -20.95 -1.42 -2.32
N ALA A 29 -22.14 -1.19 -2.87
CA ALA A 29 -23.01 -2.25 -3.33
C ALA A 29 -22.59 -2.84 -4.69
N GLU A 30 -21.64 -2.23 -5.40
CA GLU A 30 -21.16 -2.78 -6.67
C GLU A 30 -20.43 -4.11 -6.52
N LYS A 31 -20.60 -4.97 -7.51
CA LYS A 31 -19.82 -6.19 -7.67
C LYS A 31 -18.36 -5.83 -7.92
N VAL A 32 -17.49 -6.43 -7.13
CA VAL A 32 -16.05 -6.27 -7.23
C VAL A 32 -15.53 -6.83 -8.55
N VAL A 33 -14.62 -6.09 -9.20
CA VAL A 33 -13.92 -6.52 -10.41
C VAL A 33 -12.99 -7.70 -10.08
N PRO A 34 -12.86 -8.75 -10.91
CA PRO A 34 -11.97 -9.86 -10.64
C PRO A 34 -10.52 -9.41 -10.38
N GLY A 35 -9.97 -9.80 -9.22
CA GLY A 35 -8.62 -9.42 -8.80
C GLY A 35 -8.50 -8.01 -8.19
N ALA A 36 -9.60 -7.29 -8.03
CA ALA A 36 -9.66 -6.00 -7.34
C ALA A 36 -10.39 -6.13 -5.99
N PHE A 37 -10.43 -5.02 -5.24
CA PHE A 37 -11.22 -4.87 -4.01
C PHE A 37 -12.44 -3.97 -4.18
N LEU A 38 -12.53 -3.25 -5.31
CA LEU A 38 -13.55 -2.26 -5.58
C LEU A 38 -14.38 -2.66 -6.81
N GLY A 39 -15.62 -2.18 -6.86
CA GLY A 39 -16.42 -2.17 -8.07
C GLY A 39 -15.86 -1.23 -9.13
N SER A 40 -16.37 -1.32 -10.37
CA SER A 40 -15.88 -0.55 -11.50
C SER A 40 -15.95 0.97 -11.28
N THR A 41 -17.00 1.46 -10.64
CA THR A 41 -17.19 2.90 -10.45
C THR A 41 -16.19 3.45 -9.44
N PHE A 42 -16.05 2.78 -8.29
CA PHE A 42 -15.06 3.18 -7.29
C PHE A 42 -13.64 2.98 -7.78
N GLN A 43 -13.36 1.96 -8.59
CA GLN A 43 -12.05 1.80 -9.22
C GLN A 43 -11.71 3.00 -10.10
N ALA A 44 -12.65 3.47 -10.93
CA ALA A 44 -12.43 4.64 -11.79
C ALA A 44 -12.20 5.91 -10.96
N ILE A 45 -13.02 6.16 -9.94
CA ILE A 45 -12.89 7.34 -9.07
C ILE A 45 -11.55 7.30 -8.34
N VAL A 46 -11.23 6.19 -7.69
CA VAL A 46 -9.98 6.05 -6.91
C VAL A 46 -8.77 6.20 -7.83
N ALA A 47 -8.77 5.58 -9.01
CA ALA A 47 -7.68 5.71 -9.97
C ALA A 47 -7.46 7.16 -10.40
N ASP A 48 -8.51 7.88 -10.81
CA ASP A 48 -8.41 9.29 -11.22
C ASP A 48 -7.89 10.18 -10.07
N GLN A 49 -8.36 9.94 -8.83
CA GLN A 49 -7.89 10.72 -7.68
C GLN A 49 -6.42 10.47 -7.37
N PHE A 50 -5.97 9.20 -7.35
CA PHE A 50 -4.57 8.88 -7.10
C PHE A 50 -3.65 9.36 -8.23
N GLU A 51 -4.10 9.31 -9.48
CA GLU A 51 -3.37 9.85 -10.62
C GLU A 51 -3.19 11.36 -10.51
N ARG A 52 -4.26 12.11 -10.23
CA ARG A 52 -4.19 13.56 -10.00
C ARG A 52 -3.31 13.94 -8.82
N LEU A 53 -3.36 13.17 -7.74
CA LEU A 53 -2.52 13.40 -6.56
C LEU A 53 -1.04 13.16 -6.89
N ARG A 54 -0.73 12.08 -7.60
CA ARG A 54 0.63 11.76 -8.06
C ARG A 54 1.18 12.87 -8.95
N ASP A 55 0.42 13.24 -9.98
CA ASP A 55 0.87 14.17 -11.02
C ASP A 55 0.89 15.63 -10.51
N GLY A 56 0.02 15.96 -9.56
CA GLY A 56 -0.05 17.27 -8.92
C GLY A 56 0.96 17.49 -7.79
N ASP A 57 1.54 16.43 -7.23
CA ASP A 57 2.51 16.56 -6.14
C ASP A 57 3.90 16.90 -6.66
N ARG A 58 4.28 18.18 -6.53
CA ARG A 58 5.64 18.66 -6.86
C ARG A 58 6.75 17.89 -6.13
N LEU A 59 6.45 17.31 -4.96
CA LEU A 59 7.37 16.52 -4.14
C LEU A 59 7.19 15.02 -4.34
N TRP A 60 6.46 14.57 -5.37
CA TRP A 60 6.42 13.16 -5.75
C TRP A 60 7.83 12.61 -5.97
N TYR A 61 8.11 11.41 -5.45
CA TYR A 61 9.48 10.88 -5.37
C TYR A 61 10.11 10.61 -6.74
N GLU A 62 9.31 10.39 -7.78
CA GLU A 62 9.79 10.18 -9.16
C GLU A 62 9.97 11.48 -9.94
N ASN A 63 9.59 12.63 -9.38
CA ASN A 63 9.73 13.91 -10.06
C ASN A 63 11.20 14.36 -10.14
N GLN A 64 11.59 14.84 -11.32
CA GLN A 64 12.94 15.38 -11.53
C GLN A 64 13.20 16.58 -10.60
N GLY A 65 14.31 16.53 -9.87
CA GLY A 65 14.67 17.55 -8.89
C GLY A 65 14.05 17.35 -7.50
N PHE A 66 13.38 16.23 -7.22
CA PHE A 66 12.97 15.84 -5.87
C PHE A 66 14.15 15.89 -4.89
N GLU A 67 15.27 15.27 -5.24
CA GLU A 67 16.47 15.23 -4.38
C GLU A 67 17.04 16.63 -4.12
N THR A 68 17.15 17.46 -5.15
CA THR A 68 17.68 18.82 -5.03
C THR A 68 16.77 19.71 -4.17
N ARG A 69 15.45 19.57 -4.32
CA ARG A 69 14.44 20.34 -3.56
C ARG A 69 14.29 19.84 -2.14
N CYS A 70 14.32 18.53 -1.91
CA CYS A 70 14.34 17.93 -0.58
C CYS A 70 15.58 18.41 0.19
N ARG A 71 16.74 18.48 -0.47
CA ARG A 71 17.99 18.97 0.13
C ARG A 71 17.95 20.47 0.49
N THR A 72 17.29 21.30 -0.32
CA THR A 72 17.27 22.77 -0.13
C THR A 72 16.12 23.27 0.73
N SER A 73 15.00 22.54 0.82
CA SER A 73 13.81 22.99 1.54
C SER A 73 13.90 22.80 3.07
N GLY A 74 15.03 22.32 3.60
CA GLY A 74 15.20 22.01 5.04
C GLY A 74 14.30 20.87 5.55
N ILE A 75 13.46 20.30 4.68
CA ILE A 75 12.68 19.09 4.93
C ILE A 75 13.69 17.96 4.99
N ARG A 76 14.08 17.59 6.22
CA ARG A 76 14.98 16.47 6.45
C ARG A 76 14.27 15.23 5.90
N ALA A 77 14.80 14.63 4.83
CA ALA A 77 14.44 13.28 4.46
C ALA A 77 14.55 12.44 5.74
N SER A 78 13.42 12.00 6.28
CA SER A 78 13.40 11.11 7.44
C SER A 78 14.20 9.89 7.01
N ARG A 79 15.38 9.75 7.59
CA ARG A 79 16.38 8.75 7.25
C ARG A 79 15.89 7.41 7.77
N THR A 80 14.85 6.86 7.15
CA THR A 80 14.38 5.50 7.35
C THR A 80 14.08 4.90 5.98
N SER A 81 15.16 4.70 5.21
CA SER A 81 15.42 3.49 4.44
C SER A 81 16.59 3.80 3.50
N SER A 82 17.78 3.39 3.90
CA SER A 82 18.78 3.01 2.90
C SER A 82 18.17 1.92 2.02
N ARG A 83 17.96 2.21 0.73
CA ARG A 83 17.42 1.32 -0.32
C ARG A 83 15.94 0.94 -0.17
N ALA A 84 15.06 1.73 -0.79
CA ALA A 84 13.83 1.19 -1.36
C ALA A 84 14.15 0.53 -2.72
N THR A 85 14.76 -0.64 -2.68
CA THR A 85 14.66 -1.63 -3.77
C THR A 85 13.70 -2.71 -3.28
N PRO A 86 12.72 -3.18 -4.07
CA PRO A 86 11.83 -4.25 -3.66
C PRO A 86 12.56 -5.59 -3.81
N THR A 87 13.72 -5.73 -3.16
CA THR A 87 14.38 -7.03 -3.05
C THR A 87 13.89 -7.63 -1.75
N ARG A 88 12.90 -8.51 -1.91
CA ARG A 88 12.50 -9.61 -1.02
C ARG A 88 13.55 -9.87 0.08
N MET A 89 13.32 -9.33 1.26
CA MET A 89 14.19 -9.52 2.42
C MET A 89 14.02 -10.96 2.93
N THR A 90 14.76 -11.90 2.36
CA THR A 90 14.87 -13.24 2.94
C THR A 90 15.93 -13.22 4.02
N CYS A 91 15.51 -13.27 5.28
CA CYS A 91 16.42 -13.51 6.39
C CYS A 91 16.82 -14.99 6.37
N ARG A 92 18.01 -15.31 5.84
CA ARG A 92 18.57 -16.66 5.94
C ARG A 92 19.17 -16.84 7.32
N MET A 93 18.45 -17.51 8.22
CA MET A 93 19.01 -17.98 9.50
C MET A 93 20.09 -19.02 9.21
N THR A 94 21.36 -18.64 9.27
CA THR A 94 22.45 -19.62 9.31
C THR A 94 22.69 -19.98 10.77
N SER A 95 22.20 -21.14 11.20
CA SER A 95 22.69 -21.77 12.43
C SER A 95 24.09 -22.29 12.15
N SER A 96 25.13 -21.54 12.54
CA SER A 96 26.49 -22.08 12.54
C SER A 96 26.62 -23.04 13.74
N SER A 97 26.51 -24.34 13.50
CA SER A 97 27.06 -25.33 14.43
C SER A 97 28.59 -25.25 14.33
N SER A 98 29.23 -24.51 15.25
CA SER A 98 30.68 -24.48 15.34
C SER A 98 31.15 -25.67 16.19
N PRO A 99 32.03 -26.55 15.69
CA PRO A 99 32.60 -27.61 16.49
C PRO A 99 33.75 -27.04 17.34
N ASN A 100 33.81 -27.51 18.59
CA ASN A 100 34.85 -27.30 19.62
C ASN A 100 34.51 -26.29 20.72
N GLY A 101 34.57 -26.84 21.94
CA GLY A 101 34.12 -26.25 23.19
C GLY A 101 34.96 -25.06 23.65
N GLY A 102 34.25 -24.06 24.14
CA GLY A 102 34.72 -22.92 24.92
C GLY A 102 33.61 -22.44 25.86
N PRO A 103 33.93 -21.74 26.96
CA PRO A 103 33.00 -21.49 28.06
C PRO A 103 31.86 -20.54 27.68
N PRO A 104 30.70 -20.56 28.39
CA PRO A 104 29.48 -19.89 27.94
C PRO A 104 29.59 -18.37 28.06
N GLY A 105 29.89 -17.71 26.93
CA GLY A 105 29.85 -16.27 26.77
C GLY A 105 28.62 -15.85 25.97
N ARG A 106 27.78 -15.00 26.58
CA ARG A 106 26.64 -14.23 26.03
C ARG A 106 26.33 -14.43 24.53
N ASN A 107 25.19 -15.07 24.23
CA ASN A 107 24.62 -15.12 22.89
C ASN A 107 24.42 -13.70 22.34
N ARG A 108 25.30 -13.27 21.45
CA ARG A 108 25.11 -12.08 20.62
C ARG A 108 24.87 -12.58 19.21
N SER A 109 23.61 -12.66 18.79
CA SER A 109 23.25 -12.87 17.39
C SER A 109 23.77 -11.68 16.59
N THR A 110 24.95 -11.83 16.00
CA THR A 110 25.49 -10.85 15.05
C THR A 110 24.76 -11.02 13.72
N GLN A 111 23.82 -10.13 13.44
CA GLN A 111 23.32 -9.92 12.08
C GLN A 111 24.44 -9.24 11.28
N ASP A 112 25.15 -9.98 10.42
CA ASP A 112 26.05 -9.39 9.43
C ASP A 112 25.23 -9.05 8.17
N CYS A 113 24.76 -7.80 8.08
CA CYS A 113 24.12 -7.27 6.89
C CYS A 113 25.21 -6.77 5.94
N ARG A 114 25.65 -7.60 5.00
CA ARG A 114 26.49 -7.15 3.87
C ARG A 114 25.63 -6.89 2.65
N ASN A 115 26.02 -5.84 1.91
CA ASN A 115 25.46 -5.46 0.61
C ASN A 115 25.83 -6.46 -0.49
#